data_AF-A0A9D6LHU2-F1
#
_entry.id   AF-A0A9D6LHU2-F1
#
_cell.length_a   1.000
_cell.length_b   1.000
_cell.length_c   1.000
_cell.angle_alpha   90.00
_cell.angle_beta   90.00
_cell.angle_gamma   90.00
#
_symmetry.space_group_name_H-M   'P 1'
#
loop_
_entity.id
_entity.type
_entity.pdbx_description
1 polymer ?
#
loop_
_entity_poly.entity_id
_entity_poly.type
_entity_poly.pdbx_seq_one_letter_code
_entity_poly.pdbx_strand_id
1 'polypeptide(L)'
;MGDARYTKNGFLIPSKWLKGFGAKLRIQRGANVLIIESEEREASRKQLGRMVRALRGSAAKLGGPTLSEIEKLVNEVRKARAGRH
;
A
#
# COMPACT_ATOMS: atom_id res chain seq x y z
N MET A 1 -3.86 27.52 17.08
CA MET A 1 -4.61 26.70 16.11
C MET A 1 -4.22 25.25 16.34
N GLY A 2 -5.18 24.34 16.51
CA GLY A 2 -4.92 23.00 17.06
C GLY A 2 -3.90 22.17 16.27
N ASP A 3 -2.85 21.70 16.97
CA ASP A 3 -1.70 20.99 16.41
C ASP A 3 -2.03 19.60 15.85
N ALA A 4 -3.24 19.11 16.07
CA ALA A 4 -3.70 17.83 15.60
C ALA A 4 -5.17 17.83 15.20
N ARG A 5 -5.50 16.97 14.25
CA ARG A 5 -6.86 16.74 13.79
C ARG A 5 -7.38 15.42 14.37
N TYR A 6 -8.54 15.49 15.03
CA TYR A 6 -9.29 14.31 15.39
C TYR A 6 -9.96 13.75 14.14
N THR A 7 -9.65 12.50 13.85
CA THR A 7 -10.25 11.77 12.74
C THR A 7 -11.51 11.07 13.22
N LYS A 8 -12.47 10.81 12.33
CA LYS A 8 -13.71 10.08 12.66
C LYS A 8 -13.46 8.68 13.26
N ASN A 9 -12.24 8.16 13.11
CA ASN A 9 -11.83 6.84 13.60
C ASN A 9 -11.05 6.93 14.93
N GLY A 10 -11.10 8.07 15.62
CA GLY A 10 -10.50 8.27 16.94
C GLY A 10 -9.00 8.56 16.95
N PHE A 11 -8.36 8.70 15.79
CA PHE A 11 -6.93 9.07 15.74
C PHE A 11 -6.73 10.56 15.91
N LEU A 12 -5.71 10.89 16.71
CA LEU A 12 -5.09 12.20 16.78
C LEU A 12 -3.93 12.24 15.79
N ILE A 13 -4.11 12.90 14.65
CA ILE A 13 -3.05 12.99 13.63
C ILE A 13 -2.49 14.39 13.60
N PRO A 14 -1.16 14.57 13.70
CA PRO A 14 -0.53 15.88 13.56
C PRO A 14 -0.93 16.55 12.26
N SER A 15 -1.44 17.78 12.32
CA SER A 15 -1.95 18.50 11.14
C SER A 15 -0.89 18.66 10.04
N LYS A 16 0.39 18.74 10.44
CA LYS A 16 1.55 18.78 9.54
C LYS A 16 1.68 17.54 8.62
N TRP A 17 1.23 16.37 9.05
CA TRP A 17 1.27 15.14 8.24
C TRP A 17 0.18 15.10 7.17
N LEU A 18 -0.87 15.90 7.35
CA LEU A 18 -2.00 15.97 6.41
C LEU A 18 -1.77 17.03 5.32
N LYS A 19 -0.67 17.80 5.41
CA LYS A 19 -0.34 18.84 4.43
C LYS A 19 -0.04 18.18 3.08
N GLY A 20 -0.73 18.64 2.03
CA GLY A 20 -0.53 18.17 0.65
C GLY A 20 -1.53 17.09 0.17
N PHE A 21 -2.36 16.52 1.04
CA PHE A 21 -3.34 15.50 0.64
C PHE A 21 -4.70 16.04 0.15
N GLY A 22 -4.92 17.36 0.23
CA GLY A 22 -6.18 18.00 -0.16
C GLY A 22 -7.29 17.90 0.90
N ALA A 23 -8.50 18.36 0.54
CA ALA A 23 -9.63 18.48 1.49
C ALA A 23 -10.27 17.14 1.87
N LYS A 24 -10.24 16.16 0.96
CA LYS A 24 -10.87 14.84 1.14
C LYS A 24 -9.80 13.77 1.34
N LEU A 25 -9.73 13.31 2.58
CA LEU A 25 -8.70 12.42 3.11
C LEU A 25 -9.33 11.16 3.68
N ARG A 26 -8.67 10.04 3.48
CA ARG A 26 -9.08 8.72 3.96
C ARG A 26 -7.98 8.16 4.84
N ILE A 27 -8.40 7.66 6.00
CA ILE A 27 -7.50 7.21 7.05
C ILE A 27 -7.95 5.81 7.45
N GLN A 28 -7.08 4.83 7.23
CA GLN A 28 -7.35 3.41 7.47
C GLN A 28 -6.29 2.83 8.41
N ARG A 29 -6.75 2.02 9.36
CA ARG A 29 -5.89 1.29 10.30
C ARG A 29 -5.76 -0.16 9.84
N GLY A 30 -4.53 -0.63 9.68
CA GLY A 30 -4.18 -2.05 9.61
C GLY A 30 -3.57 -2.54 10.92
N ALA A 31 -3.16 -3.81 10.98
CA ALA A 31 -2.57 -4.42 12.18
C ALA A 31 -1.38 -3.61 12.73
N ASN A 32 -0.45 -3.22 11.85
CA ASN A 32 0.78 -2.49 12.21
C ASN A 32 1.03 -1.27 11.30
N VAL A 33 0.00 -0.77 10.61
CA VAL A 33 0.15 0.32 9.63
C VAL A 33 -1.02 1.29 9.71
N LEU A 34 -0.73 2.59 9.56
CA LEU A 34 -1.71 3.63 9.35
C LEU A 34 -1.57 4.14 7.91
N ILE A 35 -2.63 4.03 7.13
CA ILE A 35 -2.67 4.53 5.76
C ILE A 35 -3.43 5.85 5.77
N ILE A 36 -2.78 6.92 5.32
CA ILE A 36 -3.38 8.24 5.09
C ILE A 36 -3.23 8.51 3.60
N GLU A 37 -4.34 8.67 2.89
CA GLU A 37 -4.34 8.87 1.45
C GLU A 37 -5.52 9.73 0.97
N SER A 38 -5.43 10.27 -0.24
CA SER A 38 -6.56 10.92 -0.90
C SER A 38 -7.60 9.87 -1.35
N GLU A 39 -8.84 10.29 -1.59
CA GLU A 39 -9.88 9.39 -2.11
C GLU A 39 -9.51 8.77 -3.48
N GLU A 40 -8.85 9.54 -4.34
CA GLU A 40 -8.35 9.07 -5.64
C GLU A 40 -7.28 7.97 -5.47
N ARG A 41 -6.38 8.13 -4.50
CA ARG A 41 -5.39 7.09 -4.20
C ARG A 41 -6.00 5.85 -3.56
N GLU A 42 -7.00 6.01 -2.69
CA GLU A 42 -7.75 4.87 -2.18
C GLU A 42 -8.41 4.08 -3.32
N ALA A 43 -9.05 4.77 -4.26
CA ALA A 43 -9.70 4.14 -5.41
C ALA A 43 -8.68 3.38 -6.28
N SER A 44 -7.58 4.05 -6.63
CA SER A 44 -6.47 3.47 -7.41
C SER A 44 -5.88 2.23 -6.72
N ARG A 45 -5.63 2.29 -5.41
CA ARG A 45 -5.09 1.19 -4.60
C ARG A 45 -6.03 0.01 -4.55
N LYS A 46 -7.34 0.25 -4.36
CA LYS A 46 -8.36 -0.80 -4.38
C LYS A 46 -8.45 -1.48 -5.74
N GLN A 47 -8.38 -0.72 -6.83
CA GLN A 47 -8.36 -1.25 -8.19
C GLN A 47 -7.14 -2.12 -8.43
N LEU A 48 -5.94 -1.64 -8.09
CA LEU A 48 -4.71 -2.41 -8.19
C LEU A 48 -4.80 -3.72 -7.38
N GLY A 49 -5.31 -3.65 -6.15
CA GLY A 49 -5.51 -4.84 -5.31
C GLY A 49 -6.50 -5.86 -5.89
N ARG A 50 -7.50 -5.43 -6.68
CA ARG A 50 -8.37 -6.33 -7.43
C ARG A 50 -7.63 -7.01 -8.59
N MET A 51 -6.88 -6.23 -9.38
CA MET A 51 -6.10 -6.75 -10.50
C MET A 51 -5.06 -7.77 -10.05
N VAL A 52 -4.31 -7.46 -8.98
CA VAL A 52 -3.32 -8.38 -8.40
C VAL A 52 -3.96 -9.67 -7.90
N ARG A 53 -5.14 -9.60 -7.26
CA ARG A 53 -5.87 -10.80 -6.82
C ARG A 53 -6.34 -11.64 -8.00
N ALA A 54 -6.86 -11.02 -9.06
CA ALA A 54 -7.26 -11.71 -10.28
C ALA A 54 -6.07 -12.42 -10.94
N LEU A 55 -4.94 -11.72 -11.09
CA LEU A 55 -3.68 -12.28 -11.61
C LEU A 55 -3.20 -13.47 -10.79
N ARG A 56 -3.17 -13.35 -9.45
CA ARG A 56 -2.78 -14.46 -8.57
C ARG A 56 -3.73 -15.66 -8.68
N GLY A 57 -5.04 -15.40 -8.75
CA GLY A 57 -6.04 -16.46 -8.95
C GLY A 57 -5.86 -17.19 -10.27
N SER A 58 -5.61 -16.46 -11.36
CA SER A 58 -5.31 -17.05 -12.67
C SER A 58 -4.00 -17.83 -12.67
N ALA A 59 -2.94 -17.27 -12.07
CA ALA A 59 -1.66 -17.94 -11.95
C ALA A 59 -1.80 -19.26 -11.19
N ALA A 60 -2.52 -19.28 -10.06
CA ALA A 60 -2.74 -20.50 -9.28
C ALA A 60 -3.44 -21.61 -10.09
N LYS A 61 -4.38 -21.26 -10.97
CA LYS A 61 -5.06 -22.22 -11.86
C LYS A 61 -4.16 -22.79 -12.95
N LEU A 62 -3.16 -22.02 -13.38
CA LEU A 62 -2.26 -22.37 -14.49
C LEU A 62 -0.94 -22.99 -14.01
N GLY A 63 -0.80 -23.29 -12.72
CA GLY A 63 0.47 -23.77 -12.14
C GLY A 63 1.55 -22.69 -12.09
N GLY A 64 1.15 -21.43 -11.93
CA GLY A 64 2.05 -20.30 -11.78
C GLY A 64 2.90 -20.37 -10.50
N PRO A 65 3.96 -19.55 -10.44
CA PRO A 65 4.99 -19.66 -9.41
C PRO A 65 4.41 -19.46 -8.01
N THR A 66 4.85 -20.30 -7.09
CA THR A 66 4.60 -20.20 -5.66
C THR A 66 5.17 -18.90 -5.08
N LEU A 67 4.70 -18.51 -3.89
CA LEU A 67 5.25 -17.34 -3.18
C LEU A 67 6.76 -17.44 -2.97
N SER A 68 7.26 -18.64 -2.64
CA SER A 68 8.70 -18.89 -2.44
C SER A 68 9.50 -18.65 -3.72
N GLU A 69 8.98 -19.05 -4.89
CA GLU A 69 9.64 -18.83 -6.18
C GLU A 69 9.66 -17.35 -6.57
N ILE A 70 8.56 -16.65 -6.32
CA ILE A 70 8.48 -15.19 -6.52
C ILE A 70 9.48 -14.48 -5.60
N GLU A 71 9.56 -14.85 -4.32
CA GLU A 71 10.50 -14.25 -3.36
C GLU A 71 11.95 -14.49 -3.77
N LYS A 72 12.28 -15.69 -4.26
CA LYS A 72 13.61 -16.01 -4.77
C LYS A 72 13.97 -15.09 -5.95
N LEU A 73 13.08 -14.97 -6.94
CA LEU A 73 13.28 -14.07 -8.10
C LEU A 73 13.44 -12.61 -7.69
N VAL A 74 12.61 -12.12 -6.76
CA VAL A 74 12.71 -10.75 -6.24
C VAL A 74 14.06 -10.53 -5.55
N ASN A 75 14.53 -11.50 -4.76
CA ASN A 75 15.81 -11.41 -4.09
C ASN A 75 16.99 -11.45 -5.08
N GLU A 76 16.92 -12.26 -6.12
CA GLU A 76 17.90 -12.29 -7.20
C GLU A 76 17.98 -10.94 -7.92
N VAL A 77 16.84 -10.35 -8.27
CA VAL A 77 16.79 -9.01 -8.88
C VAL A 77 17.36 -7.94 -7.95
N ARG A 78 17.06 -8.00 -6.64
CA ARG A 78 17.60 -7.07 -5.64
C ARG A 78 19.13 -7.19 -5.56
N LYS A 79 19.67 -8.41 -5.48
CA LYS A 79 21.12 -8.66 -5.45
C LYS A 79 21.81 -8.16 -6.72
N ALA A 80 21.25 -8.44 -7.90
CA ALA A 80 21.78 -7.99 -9.18
C ALA A 80 21.81 -6.46 -9.31
N ARG A 81 20.84 -5.75 -8.70
CA ARG A 81 20.84 -4.28 -8.64
C ARG A 81 21.85 -3.74 -7.64
N ALA A 82 21.98 -4.38 -6.47
CA ALA A 82 22.93 -3.97 -5.44
C ALA A 82 24.39 -4.14 -5.89
N GLY A 83 24.71 -5.18 -6.68
CA GLY A 83 26.06 -5.42 -7.22
C GLY A 83 26.42 -4.62 -8.48
N ARG A 84 25.54 -3.70 -8.93
CA ARG A 84 25.80 -2.79 -10.07
C ARG A 84 26.25 -1.39 -9.64
N HIS A 85 26.58 -1.21 -8.36
CA HIS A 85 27.13 0.02 -7.78
C HIS A 85 28.53 -0.23 -7.25
#